data_AF-A0A8S0ZIB4-F1
#
_entry.id   AF-A0A8S0ZIB4-F1
#
_cell.length_a   1.000
_cell.length_b   1.000
_cell.length_c   1.000
_cell.angle_alpha   90.00
_cell.angle_beta   90.00
_cell.angle_gamma   90.00
#
_symmetry.space_group_name_H-M   'P 1'
#
loop_
_entity.id
_entity.type
_entity.pdbx_description
1 polymer ?
#
loop_
_entity_poly.entity_id
_entity_poly.type
_entity_poly.pdbx_seq_one_letter_code
_entity_poly.pdbx_strand_id
1 'polypeptide(L)' 'MSIMNSFVNDIFERIAAEASRLAHYNKRSTITSREVQTSVMLLLPGELAKHAVSEGTKAVTKYTSSK' A
#
# COMPACT_ATOMS: atom_id res chain seq x y z
N MET A 1 10.49 10.67 -19.15
CA MET A 1 10.31 9.73 -18.01
C MET A 1 8.92 9.07 -18.05
N SER A 2 8.48 8.54 -19.20
CA SER A 2 7.16 7.89 -19.30
C SER A 2 7.13 6.52 -18.63
N ILE A 3 8.22 5.74 -18.77
CA ILE A 3 8.33 4.37 -18.24
C ILE A 3 8.15 4.33 -16.72
N MET A 4 8.83 5.22 -15.98
CA MET A 4 8.71 5.28 -14.52
C MET A 4 7.31 5.66 -14.07
N ASN A 5 6.65 6.59 -14.76
CA ASN A 5 5.27 6.97 -14.45
C ASN A 5 4.30 5.80 -14.69
N SER A 6 4.45 5.09 -15.82
CA SER A 6 3.64 3.91 -16.10
C SER A 6 3.86 2.81 -15.06
N PHE A 7 5.10 2.58 -14.63
CA PHE A 7 5.41 1.61 -13.58
C PHE A 7 4.73 1.96 -12.25
N VAL A 8 4.79 3.22 -11.83
CA VAL A 8 4.11 3.68 -10.60
C VAL A 8 2.60 3.50 -10.69
N ASN A 9 2.00 3.84 -11.83
CA ASN A 9 0.56 3.69 -12.03
C ASN A 9 0.11 2.22 -11.99
N ASP A 10 0.84 1.32 -12.66
CA ASP A 10 0.53 -0.13 -12.63
C ASP A 10 0.59 -0.69 -11.19
N ILE A 11 1.63 -0.35 -10.42
CA ILE A 11 1.73 -0.80 -9.03
C ILE A 11 0.63 -0.17 -8.14
N PHE A 12 0.32 1.11 -8.35
CA PHE A 12 -0.73 1.79 -7.61
C PHE A 12 -2.10 1.12 -7.82
N GLU A 13 -2.47 0.85 -9.07
CA GLU A 13 -3.74 0.20 -9.40
C GLU A 13 -3.85 -1.19 -8.75
N ARG A 14 -2.77 -1.98 -8.81
CA ARG A 14 -2.72 -3.31 -8.17
C ARG A 14 -2.91 -3.23 -6.66
N ILE A 15 -2.20 -2.31 -5.97
CA ILE A 15 -2.32 -2.13 -4.52
C ILE A 15 -3.74 -1.67 -4.16
N ALA A 16 -4.29 -0.69 -4.86
CA ALA A 16 -5.62 -0.17 -4.59
C ALA A 16 -6.71 -1.24 -4.78
N ALA A 17 -6.62 -2.04 -5.85
CA ALA A 17 -7.55 -3.12 -6.13
C ALA A 17 -7.48 -4.23 -5.07
N GLU A 18 -6.28 -4.61 -4.62
CA GLU A 18 -6.12 -5.58 -3.53
C GLU A 18 -6.63 -5.02 -2.20
N ALA A 19 -6.36 -3.75 -1.89
CA ALA A 19 -6.79 -3.14 -0.63
C ALA A 19 -8.32 -3.02 -0.55
N SER A 20 -8.96 -2.70 -1.67
CA SER A 20 -10.41 -2.72 -1.81
C SER A 20 -10.97 -4.13 -1.57
N ARG A 21 -10.39 -5.17 -2.19
CA ARG A 21 -10.78 -6.55 -1.95
C ARG A 21 -10.65 -6.95 -0.48
N LEU A 22 -9.55 -6.59 0.18
CA LEU A 22 -9.35 -6.85 1.61
C LEU A 22 -10.38 -6.13 2.49
N ALA A 23 -10.72 -4.87 2.19
CA ALA A 23 -11.77 -4.16 2.92
C ALA A 23 -13.14 -4.86 2.75
N HIS A 24 -13.48 -5.27 1.53
CA HIS A 24 -14.71 -6.01 1.24
C HIS A 24 -14.75 -7.37 1.95
N TYR A 25 -13.67 -8.15 1.94
CA TYR A 25 -13.59 -9.43 2.65
C TYR A 25 -13.82 -9.25 4.16
N ASN A 26 -13.31 -8.16 4.73
CA ASN A 26 -13.50 -7.84 6.15
C ASN A 26 -14.82 -7.10 6.43
N LYS A 27 -15.72 -6.97 5.45
CA LYS A 27 -17.01 -6.26 5.55
C LYS A 27 -16.85 -4.81 6.03
N ARG A 28 -15.78 -4.14 5.60
CA ARG A 28 -15.50 -2.73 5.89
C ARG A 28 -15.79 -1.88 4.67
N SER A 29 -16.36 -0.70 4.90
CA SER A 29 -16.57 0.33 3.87
C SER A 29 -15.36 1.26 3.70
N THR A 30 -14.43 1.26 4.67
CA THR A 30 -13.26 2.14 4.69
C THR A 30 -11.99 1.33 4.50
N ILE A 31 -11.16 1.74 3.53
CA ILE A 31 -9.80 1.25 3.37
C ILE A 31 -8.91 2.02 4.35
N THR A 32 -8.21 1.32 5.23
CA THR A 32 -7.27 1.91 6.19
C THR A 32 -5.82 1.63 5.76
N SER A 33 -4.85 2.23 6.47
CA SER A 33 -3.42 1.94 6.27
C SER A 33 -3.11 0.44 6.43
N ARG A 34 -3.92 -0.31 7.20
CA ARG A 34 -3.76 -1.75 7.38
C ARG A 34 -4.03 -2.52 6.10
N GLU A 35 -5.15 -2.26 5.42
CA GLU A 35 -5.47 -2.95 4.17
C GLU A 35 -4.42 -2.62 3.10
N VAL A 36 -3.96 -1.37 3.00
CA VAL A 36 -2.87 -0.97 2.08
C VAL A 36 -1.58 -1.72 2.40
N GLN A 37 -1.18 -1.79 3.67
CA GLN A 37 0.03 -2.50 4.09
C GLN A 37 -0.06 -4.00 3.77
N THR A 38 -1.20 -4.64 4.02
CA THR A 38 -1.40 -6.05 3.68
C THR A 38 -1.35 -6.28 2.17
N SER A 39 -1.96 -5.40 1.36
CA SER A 39 -1.86 -5.47 -0.10
C SER A 39 -0.43 -5.38 -0.60
N VAL A 40 0.39 -4.50 -0.02
CA VAL A 40 1.82 -4.40 -0.35
C VAL A 40 2.56 -5.71 -0.05
N MET A 41 2.26 -6.36 1.09
CA MET A 41 2.86 -7.66 1.44
C MET A 41 2.41 -8.81 0.53
N LEU A 42 1.20 -8.75 -0.02
CA LEU A 42 0.69 -9.75 -0.97
C LEU A 42 1.28 -9.57 -2.37
N LEU A 43 1.53 -8.33 -2.80
CA LEU A 43 1.97 -8.02 -4.16
C LEU A 43 3.49 -8.01 -4.32
N LEU A 44 4.24 -7.63 -3.29
CA LEU A 44 5.69 -7.53 -3.36
C LEU A 44 6.38 -8.77 -2.74
N PRO A 45 7.45 -9.29 -3.36
CA PRO A 45 8.16 -10.44 -2.83
C PRO A 45 9.18 -10.07 -1.75
N GLY A 46 9.30 -10.93 -0.74
CA GLY A 46 10.45 -11.01 0.18
C GLY A 46 10.88 -9.67 0.80
N GLU A 47 12.15 -9.30 0.60
CA GLU A 47 12.75 -8.08 1.17
C GLU A 47 12.11 -6.78 0.63
N LEU A 48 11.55 -6.78 -0.58
CA LEU A 48 10.87 -5.60 -1.11
C LEU A 48 9.61 -5.26 -0.30
N ALA A 49 8.84 -6.27 0.09
CA ALA A 49 7.70 -6.07 0.97
C ALA A 49 8.13 -5.50 2.33
N LYS A 50 9.19 -6.06 2.94
CA LYS A 50 9.70 -5.59 4.24
C LYS A 50 10.12 -4.12 4.20
N HIS A 51 10.89 -3.74 3.18
CA HIS A 51 11.31 -2.35 3.01
C HIS A 51 10.13 -1.42 2.74
N ALA A 52 9.21 -1.79 1.84
CA ALA A 52 8.03 -0.98 1.52
C ALA A 52 7.13 -0.75 2.75
N VAL A 53 6.90 -1.79 3.57
CA VAL A 53 6.14 -1.68 4.82
C VAL A 53 6.85 -0.78 5.84
N SER A 54 8.17 -0.90 5.97
CA SER A 54 8.97 -0.06 6.87
C SER A 54 8.86 1.42 6.48
N GLU A 55 9.07 1.74 5.19
CA GLU A 55 8.97 3.11 4.70
C GLU A 55 7.54 3.67 4.79
N GLY A 56 6.53 2.85 4.47
CA GLY A 56 5.12 3.23 4.64
C GLY A 56 4.78 3.57 6.10
N THR A 57 5.24 2.76 7.04
CA THR A 57 5.00 3.00 8.48
C THR A 57 5.66 4.30 8.95
N LYS A 58 6.93 4.52 8.58
CA LYS A 58 7.65 5.76 8.90
C LYS A 58 6.93 7.00 8.36
N ALA A 59 6.43 6.93 7.13
CA ALA A 59 5.71 8.03 6.50
C ALA A 59 4.41 8.37 7.25
N VAL A 60 3.62 7.35 7.65
CA VAL A 60 2.40 7.55 8.43
C VAL A 60 2.70 8.15 9.80
N THR A 61 3.75 7.66 10.48
CA THR A 61 4.20 8.23 11.77
C THR A 61 4.57 9.69 11.61
N LYS A 62 5.41 10.03 10.62
CA LYS A 62 5.81 11.40 10.35
C LYS A 62 4.62 12.31 10.06
N TYR A 63 3.67 11.85 9.23
CA TYR A 63 2.45 12.60 8.92
C TYR A 63 1.63 12.89 10.18
N THR A 64 1.46 11.87 11.03
CA THR A 64 0.68 11.99 12.28
C THR A 64 1.36 12.93 13.28
N SER A 65 2.70 12.93 13.37
CA SER A 65 3.47 13.82 14.25
C SER A 65 3.65 15.24 13.74
N SER A 66 3.47 15.48 12.44
CA SER A 66 3.60 16.82 11.83
C SER A 66 2.29 17.61 11.86
N LYS A 67 1.23 17.01 12.40
CA LYS A 67 -0.08 17.62 12.62
C LYS A 67 -0.17 18.12 14.06
#